data_AF-A0A4Y2I4V4-F1
#
_entry.id   AF-A0A4Y2I4V4-F1
#
_cell.length_a   1.000
_cell.length_b   1.000
_cell.length_c   1.000
_cell.angle_alpha   90.00
_cell.angle_beta   90.00
_cell.angle_gamma   90.00
#
_symmetry.space_group_name_H-M   'P 1'
#
loop_
_entity.id
_entity.type
_entity.pdbx_description
1 polymer ?
#
loop_
_entity_poly.entity_id
_entity_poly.type
_entity_poly.pdbx_seq_one_letter_code
_entity_poly.pdbx_strand_id
1 'polypeptide(L)'
;LVTREHERIGHCGVSATLTQLRKKYWIPKGRQLVKTMIRICLICKKYNAKPADQLSGQLPRDRISQSPPFQIVGIDFTDNGIHWKFIVERAPWWGGFYERLVKTVKEPLRKILGKALLTFEELSTILSEVEVIVNNRPLTYVENDPGEPEPLTPAHFLELGYGDSKYPVHFIELIDSTTTRESYKKRLTRLFY
;
A
#
# COMPACT_ATOMS: atom_id res chain seq x y z
N LEU A 1 -6.13 -27.90 -37.72
CA LEU A 1 -5.92 -29.16 -36.97
C LEU A 1 -5.25 -28.93 -35.62
N VAL A 2 -3.98 -28.52 -35.59
CA VAL A 2 -3.20 -28.34 -34.35
C VAL A 2 -3.81 -27.31 -33.40
N THR A 3 -4.29 -26.18 -33.92
CA THR A 3 -4.98 -25.13 -33.14
C THR A 3 -6.24 -25.65 -32.45
N ARG A 4 -7.09 -26.38 -33.19
CA ARG A 4 -8.34 -26.96 -32.66
C ARG A 4 -8.07 -27.97 -31.53
N GLU A 5 -7.09 -28.85 -31.71
CA GLU A 5 -6.72 -29.81 -30.66
C GLU A 5 -6.09 -29.12 -29.45
N HIS A 6 -5.31 -28.05 -29.66
CA HIS A 6 -4.74 -27.24 -28.59
C HIS A 6 -5.79 -26.51 -27.74
N GLU A 7 -6.81 -25.93 -28.38
CA GLU A 7 -7.95 -25.30 -27.71
C GLU A 7 -8.80 -26.33 -26.97
N ARG A 8 -9.07 -27.49 -27.60
CA ARG A 8 -9.87 -28.58 -27.02
C ARG A 8 -9.30 -29.11 -25.71
N ILE A 9 -7.97 -29.15 -25.59
CA ILE A 9 -7.31 -29.65 -24.38
C ILE A 9 -7.05 -28.54 -23.35
N GLY A 10 -7.53 -27.32 -23.58
CA GLY A 10 -7.38 -26.22 -22.63
C GLY A 10 -5.95 -25.69 -22.51
N HIS A 11 -5.21 -25.62 -23.62
CA HIS A 11 -3.88 -24.98 -23.65
C HIS A 11 -2.77 -25.63 -22.80
N CYS A 12 -2.85 -26.94 -22.50
CA CYS A 12 -1.91 -27.71 -21.67
C CYS A 12 -0.46 -27.87 -22.19
N GLY A 13 0.02 -26.99 -23.08
CA GLY A 13 1.41 -26.95 -23.52
C GLY A 13 1.77 -27.92 -24.65
N VAL A 14 3.06 -27.96 -24.99
CA VAL A 14 3.57 -28.66 -26.18
C VAL A 14 3.40 -30.18 -26.06
N SER A 15 3.79 -30.75 -24.91
CA SER A 15 3.77 -32.21 -24.71
C SER A 15 2.35 -32.77 -24.76
N ALA A 16 1.40 -32.13 -24.07
CA ALA A 16 0.00 -32.57 -24.07
C ALA A 16 -0.64 -32.47 -25.46
N THR A 17 -0.43 -31.35 -26.16
CA THR A 17 -0.95 -31.16 -27.52
C THR A 17 -0.37 -32.20 -28.48
N LEU A 18 0.93 -32.49 -28.39
CA LEU A 18 1.61 -33.46 -29.24
C LEU A 18 1.14 -34.90 -28.97
N THR A 19 0.94 -35.28 -27.70
CA THR A 19 0.40 -36.59 -27.33
C THR A 19 -1.00 -36.81 -27.90
N GLN A 20 -1.85 -35.79 -27.84
CA GLN A 20 -3.22 -35.90 -28.35
C GLN A 20 -3.29 -35.95 -29.88
N LEU A 21 -2.41 -35.22 -30.56
CA LEU A 21 -2.27 -35.31 -32.02
C LEU A 21 -1.80 -36.69 -32.45
N ARG A 22 -0.85 -37.30 -31.74
CA ARG A 22 -0.30 -38.63 -32.05
C ARG A 22 -1.29 -39.78 -31.90
N LYS A 23 -2.39 -39.60 -31.18
CA LYS A 23 -3.46 -40.62 -31.10
C LYS A 23 -4.21 -40.80 -32.41
N LYS A 24 -4.20 -39.80 -33.30
CA LYS A 24 -5.00 -39.79 -34.54
C LYS A 24 -4.18 -39.48 -35.80
N TYR A 25 -3.02 -38.85 -35.66
CA TYR A 25 -2.26 -38.34 -36.80
C TYR A 25 -0.75 -38.57 -36.63
N TRP A 26 -0.08 -38.89 -37.73
CA TRP A 26 1.37 -38.90 -37.82
C TRP A 26 1.85 -37.64 -38.57
N ILE A 27 2.36 -36.66 -37.82
CA ILE A 27 2.76 -35.35 -38.37
C ILE A 27 4.29 -35.21 -38.32
N PRO A 28 4.98 -35.14 -39.47
CA PRO A 28 6.41 -34.84 -39.52
C PRO A 28 6.72 -33.50 -38.84
N LYS A 29 7.81 -33.44 -38.06
CA LYS A 29 8.19 -32.24 -37.28
C LYS A 29 7.05 -31.66 -36.43
N GLY A 30 6.11 -32.49 -35.98
CA GLY A 30 4.91 -32.05 -35.25
C GLY A 30 5.23 -31.25 -33.98
N ARG A 31 6.35 -31.53 -33.31
CA ARG A 31 6.78 -30.78 -32.12
C ARG A 31 7.10 -29.31 -32.45
N GLN A 32 7.76 -29.06 -33.57
CA GLN A 32 8.08 -27.71 -34.05
C GLN A 32 6.80 -26.96 -34.39
N LEU A 33 5.87 -27.61 -35.10
CA LEU A 33 4.57 -27.04 -35.44
C LEU A 33 3.75 -26.64 -34.20
N VAL A 34 3.69 -27.52 -33.19
CA VAL A 34 3.02 -27.22 -31.92
C VAL A 34 3.70 -26.08 -31.18
N LYS A 35 5.03 -26.02 -31.15
CA LYS A 35 5.77 -24.89 -30.56
C LYS A 35 5.43 -23.57 -31.25
N THR A 36 5.40 -23.54 -32.58
CA THR A 36 5.03 -22.34 -33.35
C THR A 36 3.61 -21.91 -33.04
N MET A 37 2.65 -22.84 -33.00
CA MET A 37 1.26 -22.55 -32.67
C MET A 37 1.11 -21.99 -31.24
N ILE A 38 1.75 -22.60 -30.24
CA ILE A 38 1.69 -22.11 -28.85
C ILE A 38 2.31 -20.72 -28.73
N ARG A 39 3.39 -20.44 -29.49
CA ARG A 39 4.01 -19.11 -29.53
C ARG A 39 3.11 -18.03 -30.10
N ILE A 40 2.16 -18.35 -30.99
CA ILE A 40 1.22 -17.37 -31.55
C ILE A 40 -0.11 -17.30 -30.78
N CYS A 41 -0.42 -18.29 -29.94
CA CYS A 41 -1.63 -18.32 -29.13
C CYS A 41 -1.64 -17.23 -28.05
N LEU A 42 -2.58 -16.28 -28.14
CA LEU A 42 -2.71 -15.18 -27.18
C LEU A 42 -3.01 -15.65 -25.76
N ILE A 43 -3.79 -16.72 -25.62
CA ILE A 43 -4.15 -17.32 -24.32
C ILE A 43 -2.89 -17.86 -23.65
N CYS A 44 -2.09 -18.67 -24.37
CA CYS A 44 -0.80 -19.14 -23.85
C CYS A 44 0.19 -18.01 -23.58
N LYS A 45 0.23 -16.96 -24.40
CA LYS A 45 1.07 -15.79 -24.13
C LYS A 45 0.68 -15.09 -22.83
N LYS A 46 -0.62 -14.92 -22.57
CA LYS A 46 -1.14 -14.31 -21.34
C LYS A 46 -0.80 -15.17 -20.10
N TYR A 47 -1.06 -16.48 -20.16
CA TYR A 47 -0.80 -17.37 -19.01
C TYR A 47 0.69 -17.59 -18.72
N ASN A 48 1.54 -17.56 -19.76
CA ASN A 48 2.99 -17.71 -19.61
C ASN A 48 3.72 -16.35 -19.54
N ALA A 49 3.01 -15.23 -19.54
CA ALA A 49 3.63 -13.94 -19.30
C ALA A 49 4.23 -13.96 -17.89
N LYS A 50 5.53 -13.65 -17.79
CA LYS A 50 6.15 -13.49 -16.49
C LYS A 50 5.40 -12.36 -15.76
N PRO A 51 5.06 -12.52 -14.47
CA PRO A 51 4.64 -11.39 -13.65
C PRO A 51 5.68 -10.29 -13.80
N ALA A 52 5.23 -9.04 -13.93
CA ALA A 52 6.17 -7.93 -13.88
C ALA A 52 6.89 -8.01 -12.52
N ASP A 53 8.21 -7.99 -12.53
CA ASP A 53 8.96 -7.84 -11.29
C ASP A 53 8.49 -6.52 -10.66
N GLN A 54 7.93 -6.61 -9.45
CA GLN A 54 7.62 -5.42 -8.70
C GLN A 54 8.95 -4.82 -8.27
N LEU A 55 9.42 -3.84 -9.04
CA LEU A 55 10.51 -2.97 -8.61
C LEU A 55 10.02 -2.23 -7.37
N SER A 56 10.40 -2.75 -6.20
CA SER A 56 10.35 -2.03 -4.94
C SER A 56 11.29 -0.85 -5.08
N GLY A 57 10.79 0.27 -5.62
CA GLY A 57 11.55 1.52 -5.66
C GLY A 57 12.00 1.89 -4.25
N GLN A 58 13.18 2.50 -4.13
CA GLN A 58 13.59 3.09 -2.87
C GLN A 58 12.48 3.98 -2.34
N LEU A 59 12.04 3.68 -1.11
CA LEU A 59 11.06 4.52 -0.43
C LEU A 59 11.64 5.94 -0.39
N PRO A 60 10.86 6.97 -0.79
CA PRO A 60 11.30 8.36 -0.70
C PRO A 60 11.89 8.64 0.67
N ARG A 61 12.90 9.50 0.77
CA ARG A 61 13.52 9.82 2.08
C ARG A 61 12.49 10.29 3.10
N ASP A 62 11.44 10.97 2.66
CA ASP A 62 10.29 11.39 3.48
C ASP A 62 9.51 10.21 4.13
N ARG A 63 9.71 8.96 3.68
CA ARG A 63 9.16 7.72 4.28
C ARG A 63 10.09 7.06 5.29
N ILE A 64 11.35 7.50 5.36
CA ILE A 64 12.41 6.92 6.20
C ILE A 64 12.92 7.95 7.22
N SER A 65 12.82 9.25 6.90
CA SER A 65 13.15 10.33 7.83
C SER A 65 12.03 10.47 8.84
N GLN A 66 12.40 10.36 10.11
CA GLN A 66 11.52 10.76 11.20
C GLN A 66 11.22 12.25 11.08
N SER A 67 9.95 12.59 11.00
CA SER A 67 9.44 13.97 11.04
C SER A 67 8.33 14.04 12.09
N PRO A 68 8.22 15.14 12.85
CA PRO A 68 7.04 15.37 13.67
C PRO A 68 5.75 15.24 12.84
N PRO A 69 4.65 14.73 13.44
CA PRO A 69 3.34 14.76 12.80
C PRO A 69 3.00 16.19 12.36
N PHE A 70 2.40 16.32 11.17
CA PHE A 70 2.04 17.60 10.54
C PHE A 70 3.20 18.50 10.08
N GLN A 71 4.45 18.03 10.03
CA GLN A 71 5.54 18.80 9.38
C GLN A 71 5.27 19.03 7.88
N ILE A 72 4.55 18.12 7.23
CA ILE A 72 4.18 18.19 5.81
C ILE A 72 2.66 17.97 5.72
N VAL A 73 1.89 19.06 5.70
CA VAL A 73 0.45 19.03 5.48
C VAL A 73 0.17 19.61 4.10
N GLY A 74 -0.64 18.94 3.30
CA GLY A 74 -1.16 19.48 2.04
C GLY A 74 -2.63 19.82 2.21
N ILE A 75 -2.93 21.05 2.63
CA ILE A 75 -4.17 21.85 2.42
C ILE A 75 -3.92 23.26 3.04
N ASP A 76 -4.48 24.29 2.40
CA ASP A 76 -3.91 25.63 2.09
C ASP A 76 -4.29 26.81 3.04
N PHE A 77 -3.71 28.01 2.80
CA PHE A 77 -4.19 29.40 3.05
C PHE A 77 -3.42 30.42 3.93
N THR A 78 -2.12 30.28 4.25
CA THR A 78 -1.37 31.43 4.83
C THR A 78 0.10 31.48 4.40
N ASP A 79 0.66 32.70 4.31
CA ASP A 79 2.05 33.09 3.94
C ASP A 79 3.19 32.45 4.78
N ASN A 80 2.88 31.42 5.58
CA ASN A 80 3.82 30.73 6.44
C ASN A 80 4.52 29.58 5.69
N GLY A 81 5.42 29.92 4.76
CA GLY A 81 6.53 29.06 4.34
C GLY A 81 6.21 27.59 4.00
N ILE A 82 5.08 27.31 3.33
CA ILE A 82 4.74 25.95 2.87
C ILE A 82 5.48 25.67 1.57
N HIS A 83 6.38 24.69 1.58
CA HIS A 83 7.05 24.20 0.37
C HIS A 83 6.22 23.11 -0.30
N TRP A 84 5.55 23.46 -1.40
CA TRP A 84 4.80 22.51 -2.22
C TRP A 84 5.73 21.49 -2.88
N LYS A 85 5.51 20.20 -2.60
CA LYS A 85 6.22 19.09 -3.23
C LYS A 85 5.23 18.25 -4.02
N PHE A 86 5.23 18.43 -5.34
CA PHE A 86 4.38 17.65 -6.24
C PHE A 86 4.96 16.26 -6.50
N ILE A 87 4.08 15.30 -6.69
CA ILE A 87 4.46 13.97 -7.16
C ILE A 87 4.94 14.10 -8.62
N VAL A 88 6.04 13.42 -8.95
CA VAL A 88 6.58 13.42 -10.31
C VAL A 88 5.56 12.79 -11.28
N GLU A 89 5.36 13.42 -12.43
CA GLU A 89 4.52 12.88 -13.50
C GLU A 89 4.97 11.46 -13.86
N ARG A 90 4.02 10.53 -14.02
CA ARG A 90 4.26 9.09 -14.27
C ARG A 90 4.90 8.31 -13.13
N ALA A 91 4.91 8.85 -11.90
CA ALA A 91 5.37 8.13 -10.72
C ALA A 91 4.22 7.80 -9.72
N PRO A 92 3.16 7.07 -10.13
CA PRO A 92 1.97 6.85 -9.30
C PRO A 92 2.27 6.12 -7.98
N TRP A 93 3.36 5.35 -7.91
CA TRP A 93 3.77 4.64 -6.69
C TRP A 93 4.15 5.59 -5.54
N TRP A 94 4.52 6.85 -5.83
CA TRP A 94 4.74 7.88 -4.80
C TRP A 94 3.42 8.27 -4.11
N GLY A 95 2.29 8.19 -4.83
CA GLY A 95 0.95 8.46 -4.31
C GLY A 95 0.30 7.30 -3.56
N GLY A 96 0.82 6.08 -3.70
CA GLY A 96 0.17 4.86 -3.19
C GLY A 96 0.03 4.77 -1.66
N PHE A 97 0.70 5.63 -0.89
CA PHE A 97 0.45 5.78 0.54
C PHE A 97 -0.86 6.55 0.79
N TYR A 98 -1.04 7.69 0.13
CA TYR A 98 -2.28 8.47 0.23
C TYR A 98 -3.48 7.66 -0.25
N GLU A 99 -3.33 6.86 -1.30
CA GLU A 99 -4.40 5.95 -1.74
C GLU A 99 -4.81 4.95 -0.65
N ARG A 100 -3.84 4.40 0.07
CA ARG A 100 -4.09 3.49 1.20
C ARG A 100 -4.74 4.22 2.38
N LEU A 101 -4.32 5.45 2.68
CA LEU A 101 -4.94 6.27 3.73
C LEU A 101 -6.37 6.66 3.37
N VAL A 102 -6.62 7.05 2.11
CA VAL A 102 -7.96 7.31 1.59
C VAL A 102 -8.82 6.05 1.68
N LYS A 103 -8.25 4.86 1.42
CA LYS A 103 -8.95 3.58 1.58
C LYS A 103 -9.35 3.33 3.03
N THR A 104 -8.50 3.61 4.02
CA THR A 104 -8.84 3.42 5.45
C THR A 104 -10.00 4.29 5.92
N VAL A 105 -10.22 5.45 5.29
CA VAL A 105 -11.39 6.32 5.56
C VAL A 105 -12.63 5.81 4.79
N LYS A 106 -12.47 5.44 3.52
CA LYS A 106 -13.59 5.03 2.66
C LYS A 106 -14.23 3.71 3.07
N GLU A 107 -13.47 2.78 3.65
CA GLU A 107 -13.99 1.47 4.08
C GLU A 107 -15.06 1.58 5.18
N PRO A 108 -14.82 2.22 6.34
CA PRO A 108 -15.85 2.43 7.35
C PRO A 108 -16.98 3.32 6.81
N LEU A 109 -16.65 4.37 6.05
CA LEU A 109 -17.66 5.23 5.44
C LEU A 109 -18.62 4.45 4.53
N ARG A 110 -18.14 3.56 3.65
CA ARG A 110 -19.02 2.72 2.81
C ARG A 110 -19.88 1.76 3.62
N LYS A 111 -19.37 1.23 4.74
CA LYS A 111 -20.13 0.35 5.64
C LYS A 111 -21.25 1.10 6.35
N ILE A 112 -21.01 2.33 6.77
CA ILE A 112 -21.98 3.18 7.47
C ILE A 112 -23.03 3.71 6.48
N LEU A 113 -22.59 4.22 5.32
CA LEU A 113 -23.47 4.90 4.37
C LEU A 113 -24.38 3.96 3.56
N GLY A 114 -23.87 2.80 3.13
CA GLY A 114 -24.63 1.90 2.26
C GLY A 114 -25.23 2.59 1.03
N LYS A 115 -26.57 2.72 0.98
CA LYS A 115 -27.33 3.43 -0.06
C LYS A 115 -28.04 4.70 0.46
N ALA A 116 -27.75 5.13 1.69
CA ALA A 116 -28.41 6.28 2.30
C ALA A 116 -28.03 7.59 1.59
N LEU A 117 -29.01 8.49 1.47
CA LEU A 117 -28.79 9.88 1.08
C LEU A 117 -28.75 10.70 2.36
N LEU A 118 -27.62 11.35 2.62
CA LEU A 118 -27.39 12.11 3.84
C LEU A 118 -27.54 13.59 3.61
N THR A 119 -28.03 14.26 4.65
CA THR A 119 -27.86 15.70 4.82
C THR A 119 -26.41 16.05 5.15
N PHE A 120 -26.06 17.33 5.02
CA PHE A 120 -24.72 17.81 5.34
C PHE A 120 -24.34 17.56 6.80
N GLU A 121 -25.27 17.77 7.73
CA GLU A 121 -25.03 17.57 9.17
C GLU A 121 -24.75 16.10 9.48
N GLU A 122 -25.56 15.19 8.96
CA GLU A 122 -25.35 13.75 9.14
C GLU A 122 -24.02 13.27 8.55
N LEU A 123 -23.66 13.77 7.36
CA LEU A 123 -22.37 13.45 6.74
C LEU A 123 -21.20 13.98 7.57
N SER A 124 -21.30 15.20 8.10
CA SER A 124 -20.28 15.81 8.96
C SER A 124 -20.06 14.98 10.22
N THR A 125 -21.13 14.59 10.90
CA THR A 125 -21.06 13.74 12.09
C THR A 125 -20.43 12.38 11.79
N ILE A 126 -20.86 11.72 10.72
CA ILE A 126 -20.29 10.42 10.31
C ILE A 126 -18.81 10.55 9.97
N LEU A 127 -18.39 11.63 9.33
CA LEU A 127 -16.97 11.87 9.04
C LEU A 127 -16.16 12.05 10.33
N SER A 128 -16.67 12.78 11.32
CA SER A 128 -16.03 12.92 12.64
C SER A 128 -15.91 11.57 13.37
N GLU A 129 -16.93 10.71 13.29
CA GLU A 129 -16.87 9.36 13.86
C GLU A 129 -15.82 8.50 13.15
N VAL A 130 -15.78 8.55 11.82
CA VAL A 130 -14.78 7.84 11.02
C VAL A 130 -13.37 8.34 11.35
N GLU A 131 -13.18 9.64 11.57
CA GLU A 131 -11.89 10.21 11.98
C GLU A 131 -11.42 9.58 13.31
N VAL A 132 -12.28 9.55 14.33
CA VAL A 132 -11.96 8.96 15.63
C VAL A 132 -11.62 7.48 15.48
N ILE A 133 -12.38 6.72 14.69
CA ILE A 133 -12.10 5.29 14.42
C ILE A 133 -10.74 5.12 13.75
N VAL A 134 -10.43 5.95 12.76
CA VAL A 134 -9.17 5.89 12.03
C VAL A 134 -8.00 6.26 12.96
N ASN A 135 -8.15 7.29 13.81
CA ASN A 135 -7.09 7.77 14.69
C ASN A 135 -6.84 6.86 15.91
N ASN A 136 -7.85 6.14 16.39
CA ASN A 136 -7.72 5.22 17.53
C ASN A 136 -7.49 3.75 17.12
N ARG A 137 -7.32 3.47 15.82
CA ARG A 137 -7.07 2.10 15.37
C ARG A 137 -5.72 1.59 15.90
N PRO A 138 -5.62 0.35 16.37
CA PRO A 138 -4.35 -0.23 16.80
C PRO A 138 -3.42 -0.44 15.58
N LEU A 139 -2.18 0.02 15.71
CA LEU A 139 -1.08 -0.20 14.76
C LEU A 139 -0.21 -1.40 15.18
N THR A 140 -0.23 -1.74 16.46
CA THR A 140 0.44 -2.90 17.04
C THR A 140 -0.58 -3.98 17.41
N TYR A 141 -0.09 -5.16 17.81
CA TYR A 141 -0.94 -6.24 18.28
C TYR A 141 -1.76 -5.80 19.50
N VAL A 142 -3.02 -6.21 19.51
CA VAL A 142 -3.91 -6.08 20.67
C VAL A 142 -3.79 -7.38 21.45
N GLU A 143 -3.11 -7.32 22.59
CA GLU A 143 -2.99 -8.45 23.50
C GLU A 143 -4.12 -8.41 24.54
N ASN A 144 -4.52 -9.58 25.05
CA ASN A 144 -5.59 -9.70 26.04
C ASN A 144 -5.07 -9.73 27.48
N ASP A 145 -3.75 -9.63 27.68
CA ASP A 145 -3.13 -9.66 28.99
C ASP A 145 -3.15 -8.25 29.62
N PRO A 146 -3.77 -8.07 30.80
CA PRO A 146 -3.83 -6.77 31.47
C PRO A 146 -2.46 -6.24 31.95
N GLY A 147 -1.38 -7.04 31.88
CA GLY A 147 -0.02 -6.60 32.16
C GLY A 147 0.74 -6.00 30.98
N GLU A 148 0.24 -6.18 29.75
CA GLU A 148 0.89 -5.73 28.52
C GLU A 148 0.47 -4.29 28.16
N PRO A 149 1.33 -3.52 27.48
CA PRO A 149 1.07 -2.12 27.21
C PRO A 149 -0.02 -1.93 26.16
N GLU A 150 -0.75 -0.82 26.26
CA GLU A 150 -1.81 -0.48 25.30
C GLU A 150 -1.27 -0.40 23.86
N PRO A 151 -2.07 -0.85 22.87
CA PRO A 151 -1.63 -0.85 21.48
C PRO A 151 -1.40 0.56 20.98
N LEU A 152 -0.33 0.77 20.20
CA LEU A 152 0.01 2.07 19.64
C LEU A 152 -1.04 2.47 18.60
N THR A 153 -1.61 3.67 18.72
CA THR A 153 -2.57 4.21 17.75
C THR A 153 -1.98 5.42 17.00
N PRO A 154 -2.54 5.82 15.85
CA PRO A 154 -2.17 7.07 15.20
C PRO A 154 -2.33 8.30 16.10
N ALA A 155 -3.37 8.35 16.94
CA ALA A 155 -3.63 9.45 17.88
C ALA A 155 -2.45 9.66 18.84
N HIS A 156 -1.82 8.58 19.29
CA HIS A 156 -0.63 8.63 20.16
C HIS A 156 0.53 9.44 19.55
N PHE A 157 0.64 9.51 18.21
CA PHE A 157 1.66 10.35 17.57
C PHE A 157 1.28 11.83 17.58
N LEU A 158 -0.02 12.15 17.56
CA LEU A 158 -0.53 13.52 17.58
C LEU A 158 -0.54 14.11 19.00
N GLU A 159 -0.71 13.24 20.00
CA GLU A 159 -0.75 13.57 21.43
C GLU A 159 0.63 13.72 22.08
N LEU A 160 1.72 13.55 21.32
CA LEU A 160 3.11 13.78 21.75
C LEU A 160 3.31 15.24 22.21
N GLY A 161 2.90 15.54 23.45
CA GLY A 161 2.91 16.88 24.02
C GLY A 161 1.94 17.13 25.18
N TYR A 162 0.95 16.25 25.41
CA TYR A 162 0.08 16.32 26.59
C TYR A 162 0.39 15.13 27.51
N GLY A 163 0.77 15.45 28.76
CA GLY A 163 1.33 14.50 29.72
C GLY A 163 0.42 13.33 30.09
N ASP A 164 1.06 12.26 30.61
CA ASP A 164 0.48 11.03 31.16
C ASP A 164 0.03 9.92 30.20
N SER A 165 0.70 9.78 29.05
CA SER A 165 0.48 8.64 28.17
C SER A 165 1.26 7.40 28.66
N LYS A 166 0.54 6.32 29.00
CA LYS A 166 1.07 4.98 29.28
C LYS A 166 1.56 4.32 27.99
N TYR A 167 2.65 4.84 27.44
CA TYR A 167 3.25 4.23 26.26
C TYR A 167 3.89 2.88 26.60
N PRO A 168 3.93 1.94 25.64
CA PRO A 168 4.80 0.77 25.74
C PRO A 168 6.23 1.17 26.09
N VAL A 169 6.86 0.48 27.03
CA VAL A 169 8.19 0.82 27.58
C VAL A 169 9.24 0.97 26.47
N HIS A 170 9.17 0.13 25.43
CA HIS A 170 10.04 0.18 24.26
C HIS A 170 9.77 1.39 23.34
N PHE A 171 8.56 1.94 23.35
CA PHE A 171 8.24 3.17 22.62
C PHE A 171 8.87 4.39 23.30
N ILE A 172 8.90 4.41 24.63
CA ILE A 172 9.60 5.47 25.41
C ILE A 172 11.09 5.47 25.10
N GLU A 173 11.76 4.30 25.05
CA GLU A 173 13.18 4.21 24.67
C GLU A 173 13.44 4.69 23.23
N LEU A 174 12.52 4.37 22.30
CA LEU A 174 12.60 4.86 20.93
C LEU A 174 12.44 6.39 20.88
N ILE A 175 11.47 6.94 21.61
CA ILE A 175 11.26 8.38 21.74
C ILE A 175 12.49 9.02 22.38
N ASP A 176 13.01 8.55 23.50
CA ASP A 176 14.15 9.17 24.19
C ASP A 176 15.41 9.16 23.31
N SER A 177 15.60 8.10 22.52
CA SER A 177 16.70 8.03 21.53
C SER A 177 16.57 9.07 20.40
N THR A 178 15.34 9.48 20.07
CA THR A 178 15.05 10.46 19.00
C THR A 178 14.78 11.87 19.54
N THR A 179 14.52 12.01 20.84
CA THR A 179 13.88 13.19 21.45
C THR A 179 14.74 13.81 22.54
N THR A 180 16.04 13.95 22.31
CA THR A 180 16.67 15.17 22.85
C THR A 180 16.24 16.33 21.97
N ARG A 181 15.18 17.03 22.41
CA ARG A 181 14.74 18.33 21.86
C ARG A 181 15.93 19.32 21.76
N GLU A 182 16.93 19.15 22.63
CA GLU A 182 18.23 19.83 22.58
C GLU A 182 19.15 19.35 21.45
N SER A 183 19.18 18.06 21.12
CA SER A 183 19.95 17.50 19.99
C SER A 183 19.42 18.00 18.65
N TYR A 184 18.09 18.14 18.52
CA TYR A 184 17.45 18.73 17.34
C TYR A 184 17.80 20.22 17.19
N LYS A 185 17.75 21.00 18.28
CA LYS A 185 18.21 22.41 18.28
C LYS A 185 19.71 22.54 17.98
N LYS A 186 20.56 21.65 18.51
CA LYS A 186 22.02 21.62 18.24
C LYS A 186 22.36 21.24 16.81
N ARG A 187 21.59 20.35 16.18
CA ARG A 187 21.77 19.95 14.77
C ARG A 187 21.30 21.05 13.81
N LEU A 188 20.20 21.74 14.11
CA LEU A 188 19.73 22.88 13.32
C LEU A 188 20.72 24.06 13.38
N THR A 189 21.25 24.39 14.56
CA THR A 189 22.24 25.49 14.68
C THR A 189 23.59 25.19 14.03
N ARG A 190 23.97 23.91 13.87
CA ARG A 190 25.20 23.50 13.16
C ARG A 190 25.07 23.45 11.64
N LEU A 191 23.86 23.51 11.08
CA LEU A 191 23.64 23.47 9.62
C LEU A 191 23.48 24.87 9.01
N PHE A 192 23.46 25.92 9.84
CA PHE A 192 23.31 27.31 9.43
C PHE A 192 24.52 28.20 9.82
N TYR A 193 25.67 27.60 10.13
CA TYR A 193 27.00 28.24 10.18
C TYR A 193 28.04 27.31 9.56
#